data_AF-A0A3A8PM50-F1
#
_entry.id   AF-A0A3A8PM50-F1
#
_cell.length_a   1.000
_cell.length_b   1.000
_cell.length_c   1.000
_cell.angle_alpha   90.00
_cell.angle_beta   90.00
_cell.angle_gamma   90.00
#
_symmetry.space_group_name_H-M   'P 1'
#
loop_
_entity.id
_entity.type
_entity.pdbx_description
1 polymer ?
#
loop_
_entity_poly.entity_id
_entity_poly.type
_entity_poly.pdbx_seq_one_letter_code
_entity_poly.pdbx_strand_id
1 'polypeptide(L)'
;GSPAALYLAAAGVGTLGVVDADVVDLSNLQRQVLHTLERRGQPKVQSAKAAIEALNPDVKVVPFQERLTSANVEHILADFDVVLDGGDNFPTRYLLNDACLRMGLPNVHGSVFRFEGQVTTFVPHQGPCYRCLYPAPPPPELAPSCAEAGVLGVLPGLIGMLQATEALKLLLGVGESLVGRLLTFDALGTRFQELKLRRDPECPVCAPGAKVELIDYEQFCATGA
;
A
#
# COMPACT_ATOMS: atom_id res chain seq x y z
N GLY A 1 -6.22 0.76 0.68
CA GLY A 1 -6.55 1.74 1.74
C GLY A 1 -7.86 1.45 2.42
N SER A 2 -8.97 1.98 1.90
CA SER A 2 -10.30 2.00 2.56
C SER A 2 -10.77 0.69 3.24
N PRO A 3 -10.92 -0.44 2.53
CA PRO A 3 -11.37 -1.70 3.14
C PRO A 3 -10.39 -2.24 4.18
N ALA A 4 -9.07 -2.09 3.94
CA ALA A 4 -8.06 -2.57 4.88
C ALA A 4 -8.16 -1.84 6.22
N ALA A 5 -8.28 -0.51 6.19
CA ALA A 5 -8.41 0.30 7.39
C ALA A 5 -9.66 -0.05 8.21
N LEU A 6 -10.80 -0.28 7.54
CA LEU A 6 -12.04 -0.69 8.20
C LEU A 6 -11.90 -2.04 8.91
N TYR A 7 -11.32 -3.05 8.24
CA TYR A 7 -11.18 -4.38 8.83
C TYR A 7 -10.08 -4.46 9.90
N LEU A 8 -8.99 -3.72 9.76
CA LEU A 8 -7.98 -3.61 10.81
C LEU A 8 -8.54 -2.92 12.06
N ALA A 9 -9.36 -1.88 11.88
CA ALA A 9 -10.06 -1.24 12.98
C ALA A 9 -11.06 -2.18 13.67
N ALA A 10 -11.88 -2.89 12.88
CA ALA A 10 -12.82 -3.89 13.41
C ALA A 10 -12.11 -5.04 14.15
N ALA A 11 -10.92 -5.42 13.70
CA ALA A 11 -10.10 -6.44 14.35
C ALA A 11 -9.40 -5.95 15.64
N GLY A 12 -9.47 -4.65 15.94
CA GLY A 12 -8.91 -4.08 17.17
C GLY A 12 -7.41 -3.77 17.09
N VAL A 13 -6.87 -3.49 15.90
CA VAL A 13 -5.50 -2.97 15.78
C VAL A 13 -5.41 -1.63 16.53
N GLY A 14 -4.60 -1.56 17.59
CA GLY A 14 -4.66 -0.48 18.57
C GLY A 14 -4.34 0.92 18.02
N THR A 15 -3.49 1.03 17.00
CA THR A 15 -3.18 2.31 16.34
C THR A 15 -3.16 2.15 14.82
N LEU A 16 -3.86 3.04 14.11
CA LEU A 16 -3.86 3.12 12.65
C LEU A 16 -3.38 4.49 12.19
N GLY A 17 -2.25 4.52 11.50
CA GLY A 17 -1.77 5.68 10.76
C GLY A 17 -2.41 5.74 9.38
N VAL A 18 -2.93 6.90 8.98
CA VAL A 18 -3.50 7.11 7.65
C VAL A 18 -2.80 8.28 6.99
N VAL A 19 -2.08 8.01 5.89
CA VAL A 19 -1.36 9.02 5.11
C VAL A 19 -2.08 9.22 3.78
N ASP A 20 -2.60 10.42 3.55
CA ASP A 20 -3.23 10.80 2.28
C ASP A 20 -3.31 12.34 2.19
N ALA A 21 -2.93 12.91 1.06
CA ALA A 21 -2.95 14.36 0.84
C ALA A 21 -4.28 14.86 0.23
N ASP A 22 -5.11 13.96 -0.29
CA ASP A 22 -6.30 14.31 -1.05
C ASP A 22 -7.52 14.57 -0.15
N VAL A 23 -8.56 15.08 -0.80
CA VAL A 23 -9.91 15.20 -0.25
C VAL A 23 -10.83 14.12 -0.82
N VAL A 24 -11.93 13.84 -0.12
CA VAL A 24 -12.97 12.92 -0.60
C VAL A 24 -13.64 13.49 -1.84
N ASP A 25 -13.62 12.73 -2.93
CA ASP A 25 -14.25 13.10 -4.20
C ASP A 25 -15.33 12.09 -4.63
N LEU A 26 -16.38 12.58 -5.30
CA LEU A 26 -17.50 11.76 -5.77
C LEU A 26 -17.05 10.64 -6.73
N SER A 27 -16.08 10.92 -7.61
CA SER A 27 -15.53 9.94 -8.57
C SER A 27 -14.83 8.75 -7.91
N ASN A 28 -14.47 8.90 -6.63
CA ASN A 28 -13.73 7.92 -5.86
C ASN A 28 -14.65 7.03 -4.99
N LEU A 29 -15.87 7.49 -4.68
CA LEU A 29 -16.81 6.79 -3.79
C LEU A 29 -17.23 5.40 -4.28
N GLN A 30 -17.16 5.14 -5.60
CA GLN A 30 -17.47 3.81 -6.16
C GLN A 30 -16.52 2.69 -5.69
N ARG A 31 -15.35 3.05 -5.13
CA ARG A 31 -14.33 2.11 -4.64
C ARG A 31 -13.72 2.45 -3.27
N GLN A 32 -13.92 3.67 -2.76
CA GLN A 32 -13.40 4.11 -1.46
C GLN A 32 -14.49 4.08 -0.39
N VAL A 33 -14.90 2.86 0.01
CA VAL A 33 -16.03 2.60 0.93
C VAL A 33 -15.86 3.12 2.36
N LEU A 34 -14.67 3.63 2.71
CA LEU A 34 -14.39 4.31 3.98
C LEU A 34 -15.05 5.70 4.04
N HIS A 35 -15.31 6.29 2.87
CA HIS A 35 -15.84 7.64 2.73
C HIS A 35 -17.31 7.61 2.32
N THR A 36 -18.03 8.68 2.65
CA THR A 36 -19.45 8.86 2.30
C THR A 36 -19.65 10.15 1.51
N LEU A 37 -20.80 10.27 0.85
CA LEU A 37 -21.17 11.48 0.11
C LEU A 37 -21.23 12.72 1.01
N GLU A 38 -21.68 12.56 2.26
CA GLU A 38 -21.76 13.64 3.25
C GLU A 38 -20.38 14.23 3.59
N ARG A 39 -19.32 13.43 3.49
CA ARG A 39 -17.94 13.85 3.77
C ARG A 39 -17.17 14.31 2.52
N ARG A 40 -17.86 14.58 1.40
CA ARG A 40 -17.23 15.11 0.18
C ARG A 40 -16.51 16.43 0.47
N GLY A 41 -15.30 16.58 -0.07
CA GLY A 41 -14.45 17.76 0.12
C GLY A 41 -13.69 17.79 1.45
N GLN A 42 -14.00 16.89 2.39
CA GLN A 42 -13.20 16.71 3.61
C GLN A 42 -11.87 16.03 3.27
N PRO A 43 -10.76 16.36 3.94
CA PRO A 43 -9.53 15.58 3.82
C PRO A 43 -9.78 14.09 4.06
N LYS A 44 -9.24 13.23 3.18
CA LYS A 44 -9.47 11.78 3.25
C LYS A 44 -9.05 11.21 4.61
N VAL A 45 -7.93 11.67 5.15
CA VAL A 45 -7.43 11.22 6.48
C VAL A 45 -8.39 11.57 7.63
N GLN A 46 -9.11 12.69 7.54
CA GLN A 46 -10.10 13.08 8.54
C GLN A 46 -11.40 12.31 8.37
N SER A 47 -11.83 12.08 7.13
CA SER A 47 -12.97 11.21 6.81
C SER A 47 -12.71 9.76 7.26
N ALA A 48 -11.47 9.28 7.09
CA ALA A 48 -11.00 7.98 7.55
C ALA A 48 -11.07 7.88 9.07
N LYS A 49 -10.50 8.86 9.78
CA LYS A 49 -10.54 8.95 11.25
C LYS A 49 -11.98 8.86 11.77
N ALA A 50 -12.87 9.70 11.25
CA ALA A 50 -14.27 9.69 11.67
C ALA A 50 -14.96 8.33 11.42
N ALA A 51 -14.69 7.67 10.30
CA ALA A 51 -15.26 6.36 10.00
C ALA A 51 -14.72 5.26 10.91
N ILE A 52 -13.42 5.25 11.16
CA ILE A 52 -12.75 4.25 12.01
C ILE A 52 -13.18 4.40 13.47
N GLU A 53 -13.17 5.63 14.01
CA GLU A 53 -13.56 5.89 15.41
C GLU A 53 -15.05 5.60 15.64
N ALA A 54 -15.90 5.78 14.63
CA ALA A 54 -17.31 5.39 14.69
C ALA A 54 -17.50 3.87 14.66
N LEU A 55 -16.61 3.13 13.98
CA LEU A 55 -16.64 1.68 13.91
C LEU A 55 -16.08 1.02 15.18
N ASN A 56 -14.94 1.53 15.67
CA ASN A 56 -14.28 1.06 16.87
C ASN A 56 -13.60 2.23 17.60
N PRO A 57 -14.19 2.74 18.70
CA PRO A 57 -13.65 3.89 19.42
C PRO A 57 -12.37 3.59 20.21
N ASP A 58 -12.00 2.31 20.38
CA ASP A 58 -10.78 1.91 21.08
C ASP A 58 -9.53 2.02 20.19
N VAL A 59 -9.71 2.24 18.88
CA VAL A 59 -8.61 2.37 17.90
C VAL A 59 -8.13 3.81 17.84
N LYS A 60 -6.84 4.03 18.14
CA LYS A 60 -6.20 5.34 17.95
C LYS A 60 -5.92 5.59 16.48
N VAL A 61 -6.54 6.61 15.88
CA VAL A 61 -6.25 7.01 14.50
C VAL A 61 -5.33 8.23 14.45
N VAL A 62 -4.23 8.11 13.71
CA VAL A 62 -3.24 9.18 13.48
C VAL A 62 -3.32 9.64 12.02
N PRO A 63 -3.93 10.80 11.72
CA PRO A 63 -4.03 11.31 10.36
C PRO A 63 -2.77 12.10 9.97
N PHE A 64 -2.19 11.75 8.82
CA PHE A 64 -1.09 12.47 8.18
C PHE A 64 -1.60 13.07 6.86
N GLN A 65 -2.04 14.33 6.89
CA GLN A 65 -2.56 15.03 5.71
C GLN A 65 -1.43 15.60 4.85
N GLU A 66 -0.57 14.74 4.35
CA GLU A 66 0.59 15.11 3.53
C GLU A 66 0.91 14.01 2.52
N ARG A 67 1.65 14.37 1.48
CA ARG A 67 2.22 13.37 0.57
C ARG A 67 3.42 12.73 1.23
N LEU A 68 3.60 11.45 0.97
CA LEU A 68 4.80 10.75 1.39
C LEU A 68 5.97 11.17 0.49
N THR A 69 7.07 11.59 1.12
CA THR A 69 8.29 12.06 0.46
C THR A 69 9.51 11.45 1.15
N SER A 70 10.67 11.52 0.47
CA SER A 70 11.95 11.12 1.03
C SER A 70 12.29 11.82 2.34
N ALA A 71 11.78 13.04 2.54
CA ALA A 71 12.03 13.86 3.72
C ALA A 71 11.15 13.51 4.94
N ASN A 72 9.96 12.94 4.75
CA ASN A 72 9.02 12.66 5.85
C ASN A 72 8.76 11.17 6.10
N VAL A 73 9.08 10.28 5.15
CA VAL A 73 8.70 8.87 5.23
C VAL A 73 9.24 8.19 6.49
N GLU A 74 10.51 8.39 6.84
CA GLU A 74 11.10 7.71 8.00
C GLU A 74 10.47 8.20 9.32
N HIS A 75 10.16 9.50 9.41
CA HIS A 75 9.48 10.07 10.58
C HIS A 75 8.05 9.51 10.71
N ILE A 76 7.31 9.45 9.61
CA ILE A 76 5.93 8.95 9.62
C ILE A 76 5.91 7.47 10.01
N LEU A 77 6.85 6.66 9.52
CA LEU A 77 6.86 5.22 9.75
C LEU A 77 7.43 4.79 11.12
N ALA A 78 8.10 5.69 11.86
CA ALA A 78 8.88 5.34 13.04
C ALA A 78 8.07 4.69 14.18
N ASP A 79 6.79 5.04 14.31
CA ASP A 79 5.90 4.58 15.39
C ASP A 79 4.99 3.41 14.97
N PHE A 80 5.27 2.73 13.85
CA PHE A 80 4.41 1.68 13.29
C PHE A 80 5.14 0.36 13.07
N ASP A 81 4.44 -0.75 13.32
CA ASP A 81 5.01 -2.10 13.21
C ASP A 81 4.90 -2.71 11.80
N VAL A 82 3.86 -2.33 11.04
CA VAL A 82 3.55 -2.89 9.71
C VAL A 82 3.02 -1.79 8.81
N VAL A 83 3.51 -1.73 7.58
CA VAL A 83 3.09 -0.79 6.54
C VAL A 83 2.17 -1.50 5.55
N LEU A 84 1.08 -0.83 5.16
CA LEU A 84 0.22 -1.27 4.04
C LEU A 84 0.36 -0.28 2.89
N ASP A 85 1.02 -0.70 1.82
CA ASP A 85 1.08 0.08 0.58
C ASP A 85 -0.23 -0.09 -0.21
N GLY A 86 -1.07 0.95 -0.14
CA GLY A 86 -2.27 1.10 -0.97
C GLY A 86 -2.15 2.25 -1.97
N GLY A 87 -0.92 2.70 -2.27
CA GLY A 87 -0.67 3.82 -3.17
C GLY A 87 -0.99 3.46 -4.62
N ASP A 88 -1.56 4.41 -5.35
CA ASP A 88 -1.97 4.23 -6.75
C ASP A 88 -0.92 4.73 -7.76
N ASN A 89 0.24 5.17 -7.29
CA ASN A 89 1.32 5.68 -8.12
C ASN A 89 2.65 4.94 -7.82
N PHE A 90 3.48 4.78 -8.85
CA PHE A 90 4.78 4.12 -8.73
C PHE A 90 5.74 4.82 -7.77
N PRO A 91 5.89 6.17 -7.80
CA PRO A 91 6.80 6.87 -6.90
C PRO A 91 6.66 6.49 -5.43
N THR A 92 5.42 6.47 -4.93
CA THR A 92 5.12 6.12 -3.53
C THR A 92 5.49 4.67 -3.23
N ARG A 93 5.24 3.74 -4.16
CA ARG A 93 5.54 2.30 -3.98
C ARG A 93 7.04 2.05 -3.85
N TYR A 94 7.85 2.69 -4.71
CA TYR A 94 9.31 2.59 -4.65
C TYR A 94 9.86 3.23 -3.37
N LEU A 95 9.39 4.44 -3.03
CA LEU A 95 9.78 5.12 -1.81
C LEU A 95 9.45 4.31 -0.55
N LEU A 96 8.23 3.76 -0.46
CA LEU A 96 7.79 2.93 0.66
C LEU A 96 8.63 1.66 0.78
N ASN A 97 8.90 0.97 -0.33
CA ASN A 97 9.76 -0.21 -0.32
C ASN A 97 11.14 0.12 0.25
N ASP A 98 11.76 1.18 -0.26
CA ASP A 98 13.12 1.57 0.08
C ASP A 98 13.20 2.03 1.55
N ALA A 99 12.23 2.81 2.02
CA ALA A 99 12.12 3.19 3.44
C ALA A 99 11.89 1.98 4.36
N CYS A 100 10.99 1.07 4.00
CA CYS A 100 10.72 -0.14 4.78
C CYS A 100 11.96 -1.04 4.87
N LEU A 101 12.72 -1.18 3.78
CA LEU A 101 14.00 -1.90 3.79
C LEU A 101 15.02 -1.26 4.74
N ARG A 102 15.14 0.07 4.73
CA ARG A 102 16.07 0.80 5.64
C ARG A 102 15.68 0.65 7.10
N MET A 103 14.38 0.71 7.39
CA MET A 103 13.86 0.70 8.76
C MET A 103 13.62 -0.70 9.31
N GLY A 104 13.70 -1.75 8.48
CA GLY A 104 13.40 -3.11 8.89
C GLY A 104 11.90 -3.39 9.07
N LEU A 105 11.03 -2.59 8.44
CA LEU A 105 9.58 -2.69 8.58
C LEU A 105 8.97 -3.60 7.50
N PRO A 106 8.05 -4.52 7.85
CA PRO A 106 7.22 -5.23 6.90
C PRO A 106 6.33 -4.28 6.08
N ASN A 107 6.26 -4.50 4.76
CA ASN A 107 5.35 -3.82 3.85
C ASN A 107 4.42 -4.83 3.16
N VAL A 108 3.12 -4.72 3.41
CA VAL A 108 2.08 -5.48 2.73
C VAL A 108 1.63 -4.69 1.49
N HIS A 109 2.16 -5.09 0.34
CA HIS A 109 1.88 -4.45 -0.94
C HIS A 109 0.57 -4.95 -1.55
N GLY A 110 -0.27 -4.03 -1.99
CA GLY A 110 -1.46 -4.32 -2.79
C GLY A 110 -1.55 -3.41 -4.01
N SER A 111 -1.91 -3.97 -5.16
CA SER A 111 -2.14 -3.21 -6.38
C SER A 111 -3.31 -3.75 -7.18
N VAL A 112 -3.92 -2.88 -7.98
CA VAL A 112 -5.04 -3.21 -8.87
C VAL A 112 -4.84 -2.51 -10.21
N PHE A 113 -5.22 -3.18 -11.29
CA PHE A 113 -5.19 -2.62 -12.64
C PHE A 113 -6.30 -3.25 -13.47
N ARG A 114 -7.26 -2.43 -13.94
CA ARG A 114 -8.43 -2.89 -14.69
C ARG A 114 -9.24 -3.97 -13.96
N PHE A 115 -9.01 -5.24 -14.32
CA PHE A 115 -9.70 -6.42 -13.79
C PHE A 115 -8.77 -7.35 -13.01
N GLU A 116 -7.51 -6.93 -12.81
CA GLU A 116 -6.49 -7.71 -12.10
C GLU A 116 -6.15 -7.05 -10.78
N GLY A 117 -5.85 -7.87 -9.78
CA GLY A 117 -5.33 -7.45 -8.50
C GLY A 117 -4.13 -8.29 -8.08
N GLN A 118 -3.24 -7.71 -7.29
CA GLN A 118 -2.05 -8.39 -6.78
C GLN A 118 -1.82 -8.02 -5.32
N VAL A 119 -1.33 -8.99 -4.54
CA VAL A 119 -0.93 -8.80 -3.15
C VAL A 119 0.29 -9.65 -2.82
N THR A 120 1.21 -9.07 -2.06
CA THR A 120 2.38 -9.77 -1.53
C THR A 120 2.84 -9.11 -0.24
N THR A 121 3.72 -9.78 0.50
CA THR A 121 4.32 -9.23 1.73
C THR A 121 5.83 -9.16 1.56
N PHE A 122 6.38 -7.96 1.70
CA PHE A 122 7.81 -7.72 1.74
C PHE A 122 8.25 -7.57 3.18
N VAL A 123 9.02 -8.54 3.68
CA VAL A 123 9.68 -8.44 4.99
C VAL A 123 11.18 -8.28 4.75
N PRO A 124 11.79 -7.17 5.19
CA PRO A 124 13.22 -6.94 5.00
C PRO A 124 14.06 -8.14 5.46
N HIS A 125 15.03 -8.50 4.62
CA HIS A 125 15.97 -9.62 4.83
C HIS A 125 15.37 -11.04 4.90
N GLN A 126 14.04 -11.22 4.91
CA GLN A 126 13.40 -12.54 4.92
C GLN A 126 12.94 -13.00 3.52
N GLY A 127 12.95 -12.12 2.53
CA GLY A 127 12.48 -12.43 1.19
C GLY A 127 12.94 -11.43 0.12
N PRO A 128 12.35 -11.52 -1.10
CA PRO A 128 12.47 -10.48 -2.12
C PRO A 128 11.90 -9.16 -1.63
N CYS A 129 12.33 -8.05 -2.24
CA CYS A 129 11.70 -6.73 -2.06
C CYS A 129 10.90 -6.33 -3.29
N TYR A 130 10.22 -5.18 -3.26
CA TYR A 130 9.48 -4.66 -4.42
C TYR A 130 10.36 -4.51 -5.65
N ARG A 131 11.63 -4.09 -5.49
CA ARG A 131 12.57 -4.00 -6.62
C ARG A 131 13.03 -5.34 -7.17
N CYS A 132 12.92 -6.45 -6.42
CA CYS A 132 13.12 -7.78 -6.99
C CYS A 132 11.97 -8.18 -7.93
N LEU A 133 10.76 -7.63 -7.70
CA LEU A 133 9.59 -7.86 -8.54
C LEU A 133 9.58 -6.88 -9.74
N TYR A 134 9.87 -5.61 -9.47
CA TYR A 134 9.90 -4.52 -10.46
C TYR A 134 11.23 -3.75 -10.34
N PRO A 135 12.26 -4.10 -11.11
CA PRO A 135 13.62 -3.57 -10.93
C PRO A 135 13.73 -2.04 -11.04
N ALA A 136 13.01 -1.43 -11.97
CA ALA A 136 13.05 -0.01 -12.24
C ALA A 136 11.64 0.57 -12.43
N PRO A 137 11.39 1.81 -11.98
CA PRO A 137 10.13 2.48 -12.23
C PRO A 137 9.85 2.55 -13.74
N PRO A 138 8.61 2.32 -14.18
CA PRO A 138 8.26 2.48 -15.58
C PRO A 138 8.42 3.94 -16.01
N PRO A 139 8.65 4.21 -17.31
CA PRO A 139 8.62 5.58 -17.84
C PRO A 139 7.29 6.28 -17.53
N PRO A 140 7.30 7.60 -17.29
CA PRO A 140 6.10 8.41 -17.03
C PRO A 140 4.92 8.10 -17.97
N GLU A 141 5.24 8.01 -19.27
CA GLU A 141 4.31 7.85 -20.37
C GLU A 141 3.57 6.49 -20.36
N LEU A 142 4.10 5.50 -19.63
CA LEU A 142 3.58 4.14 -19.56
C LEU A 142 2.93 3.81 -18.21
N ALA A 143 2.76 4.81 -17.35
CA ALA A 143 2.35 4.66 -15.96
C ALA A 143 1.00 5.34 -15.64
N PRO A 144 -0.11 4.97 -16.32
CA PRO A 144 -1.40 5.59 -16.03
C PRO A 144 -1.85 5.28 -14.60
N SER A 145 -2.45 6.26 -13.94
CA SER A 145 -3.05 6.09 -12.62
C SER A 145 -4.26 5.14 -12.66
N CYS A 146 -4.70 4.64 -11.50
CA CYS A 146 -5.95 3.87 -11.41
C CYS A 146 -7.17 4.66 -11.93
N ALA A 147 -7.15 5.99 -11.80
CA ALA A 147 -8.20 6.87 -12.31
C ALA A 147 -8.20 6.94 -13.84
N GLU A 148 -7.03 6.86 -14.47
CA GLU A 148 -6.87 6.93 -15.93
C GLU A 148 -7.09 5.57 -16.61
N ALA A 149 -6.56 4.49 -16.02
CA ALA A 149 -6.68 3.15 -16.57
C ALA A 149 -8.08 2.52 -16.40
N GLY A 150 -8.84 3.00 -15.40
CA GLY A 150 -10.08 2.40 -14.95
C GLY A 150 -9.85 1.14 -14.10
N VAL A 151 -10.66 0.96 -13.07
CA VAL A 151 -10.60 -0.19 -12.15
C VAL A 151 -12.02 -0.63 -11.80
N LEU A 152 -12.27 -1.94 -11.85
CA LEU A 152 -13.50 -2.52 -11.33
C LEU A 152 -13.60 -2.25 -9.82
N GLY A 153 -14.61 -1.49 -9.38
CA GLY A 153 -14.67 -0.92 -8.02
C GLY A 153 -14.53 -1.90 -6.85
N VAL A 154 -14.89 -3.16 -7.05
CA VAL A 154 -14.78 -4.22 -6.03
C VAL A 154 -13.34 -4.69 -5.81
N LEU A 155 -12.44 -4.52 -6.79
CA LEU A 155 -11.06 -5.03 -6.71
C LEU A 155 -10.23 -4.41 -5.59
N PRO A 156 -10.22 -3.06 -5.40
CA PRO A 156 -9.62 -2.46 -4.22
C PRO A 156 -10.16 -3.03 -2.91
N GLY A 157 -11.46 -3.38 -2.90
CA GLY A 157 -12.14 -4.12 -1.83
C GLY A 157 -11.44 -5.44 -1.50
N LEU A 158 -11.39 -6.33 -2.50
CA LEU A 158 -10.79 -7.66 -2.38
C LEU A 158 -9.31 -7.59 -1.99
N ILE A 159 -8.51 -6.82 -2.71
CA ILE A 159 -7.07 -6.69 -2.46
C ILE A 159 -6.81 -6.07 -1.08
N GLY A 160 -7.56 -5.04 -0.68
CA GLY A 160 -7.38 -4.44 0.64
C GLY A 160 -7.77 -5.37 1.79
N MET A 161 -8.76 -6.26 1.61
CA MET A 161 -9.06 -7.31 2.60
C MET A 161 -7.91 -8.33 2.72
N LEU A 162 -7.28 -8.70 1.59
CA LEU A 162 -6.10 -9.56 1.60
C LEU A 162 -4.92 -8.85 2.28
N GLN A 163 -4.74 -7.54 2.05
CA GLN A 163 -3.72 -6.75 2.76
C GLN A 163 -3.96 -6.74 4.28
N ALA A 164 -5.20 -6.50 4.73
CA ALA A 164 -5.53 -6.56 6.15
C ALA A 164 -5.28 -7.96 6.73
N THR A 165 -5.57 -9.02 5.97
CA THR A 165 -5.29 -10.41 6.37
C THR A 165 -3.79 -10.64 6.58
N GLU A 166 -2.93 -10.20 5.65
CA GLU A 166 -1.47 -10.29 5.83
C GLU A 166 -0.98 -9.48 7.02
N ALA A 167 -1.48 -8.26 7.19
CA ALA A 167 -1.11 -7.40 8.31
C ALA A 167 -1.46 -8.05 9.66
N LEU A 168 -2.65 -8.63 9.80
CA LEU A 168 -3.05 -9.35 11.01
C LEU A 168 -2.16 -10.57 11.28
N LYS A 169 -1.80 -11.34 10.25
CA LYS A 169 -0.85 -12.45 10.41
C LYS A 169 0.51 -11.99 10.94
N LEU A 170 1.02 -10.87 10.43
CA LEU A 170 2.28 -10.29 10.88
C LEU A 170 2.19 -9.79 12.34
N LEU A 171 1.15 -9.02 12.67
CA LEU A 171 0.96 -8.46 14.01
C LEU A 171 0.74 -9.54 15.08
N LEU A 172 0.04 -10.63 14.72
CA LEU A 172 -0.25 -11.73 15.64
C LEU A 172 0.85 -12.81 15.66
N GLY A 173 1.76 -12.81 14.68
CA GLY A 173 2.76 -13.86 14.52
C GLY A 173 2.17 -15.24 14.21
N VAL A 174 1.08 -15.29 13.43
CA VAL A 174 0.34 -16.53 13.14
C VAL A 174 0.19 -16.79 11.64
N GLY A 175 0.07 -18.07 11.28
CA GLY A 175 -0.10 -18.51 9.90
C GLY A 175 1.15 -18.32 9.05
N GLU A 176 0.97 -18.30 7.73
CA GLU A 176 2.05 -18.15 6.76
C GLU A 176 1.84 -16.90 5.93
N SER A 177 2.76 -15.94 5.97
CA SER A 177 2.68 -14.70 5.18
C SER A 177 2.97 -14.94 3.70
N LEU A 178 2.64 -13.96 2.85
CA LEU A 178 2.97 -13.95 1.43
C LEU A 178 4.44 -13.62 1.12
N VAL A 179 5.34 -13.73 2.10
CA VAL A 179 6.78 -13.50 1.85
C VAL A 179 7.29 -14.49 0.80
N GLY A 180 7.89 -13.97 -0.28
CA GLY A 180 8.36 -14.78 -1.41
C GLY A 180 7.25 -15.33 -2.31
N ARG A 181 6.01 -14.84 -2.15
CA ARG A 181 4.83 -15.29 -2.91
C ARG A 181 4.04 -14.08 -3.42
N LEU A 182 3.71 -14.07 -4.70
CA LEU A 182 2.84 -13.07 -5.30
C LEU A 182 1.49 -13.74 -5.56
N LEU A 183 0.45 -13.29 -4.84
CA LEU A 183 -0.91 -13.72 -5.09
C LEU A 183 -1.54 -12.75 -6.09
N THR A 184 -1.99 -13.28 -7.23
CA THR A 184 -2.72 -12.54 -8.25
C THR A 184 -4.18 -12.98 -8.28
N PHE A 185 -5.06 -12.06 -8.65
CA PHE A 185 -6.48 -12.29 -8.79
C PHE A 185 -6.98 -11.74 -10.12
N ASP A 186 -7.57 -12.60 -10.94
CA ASP A 186 -8.30 -12.25 -12.16
C ASP A 186 -9.80 -12.18 -11.85
N ALA A 187 -10.39 -10.98 -11.93
CA ALA A 187 -11.80 -10.77 -11.65
C ALA A 187 -12.73 -11.29 -12.75
N LEU A 188 -12.29 -11.33 -14.02
CA LEU A 188 -13.13 -11.81 -15.11
C LEU A 188 -13.29 -13.34 -15.03
N GLY A 189 -12.20 -14.03 -14.70
CA GLY A 189 -12.18 -15.48 -14.50
C GLY A 189 -12.50 -15.92 -13.06
N THR A 190 -12.57 -15.00 -12.10
CA THR A 190 -12.64 -15.28 -10.64
C THR A 190 -11.59 -16.32 -10.22
N ARG A 191 -10.33 -16.06 -10.55
CA ARG A 191 -9.22 -16.99 -10.33
C ARG A 191 -8.14 -16.37 -9.48
N PHE A 192 -7.72 -17.12 -8.46
CA PHE A 192 -6.48 -16.85 -7.73
C PHE A 192 -5.33 -17.66 -8.33
N GLN A 193 -4.17 -17.03 -8.45
CA GLN A 193 -2.92 -17.71 -8.80
C GLN A 193 -1.82 -17.24 -7.87
N GLU A 194 -1.06 -18.20 -7.33
CA GLU A 194 0.12 -17.91 -6.53
C GLU A 194 1.37 -18.13 -7.39
N LEU A 195 2.24 -17.13 -7.43
CA LEU A 195 3.52 -17.16 -8.13
C LEU A 195 4.66 -17.09 -7.12
N LYS A 196 5.71 -17.89 -7.33
CA LYS A 196 6.92 -17.82 -6.50
C LYS A 196 7.74 -16.60 -6.87
N LEU A 197 7.94 -15.70 -5.93
CA LEU A 197 8.82 -14.54 -6.08
C LEU A 197 10.20 -14.85 -5.51
N ARG A 198 11.25 -14.61 -6.30
CA ARG A 198 12.63 -14.88 -5.92
C ARG A 198 13.36 -13.57 -5.66
N ARG A 199 14.23 -13.56 -4.65
CA ARG A 199 15.16 -12.44 -4.43
C ARG A 199 16.16 -12.41 -5.58
N ASP A 200 16.35 -11.23 -6.13
CA ASP A 200 17.40 -10.96 -7.10
C ASP A 200 18.74 -10.80 -6.36
N PRO A 201 19.75 -11.64 -6.64
CA PRO A 201 21.09 -11.53 -6.04
C PRO A 201 21.78 -10.19 -6.32
N GLU A 202 21.42 -9.52 -7.41
CA GLU A 202 22.00 -8.24 -7.85
C GLU A 202 21.08 -7.05 -7.55
N CYS A 203 20.03 -7.25 -6.74
CA CYS A 203 19.07 -6.20 -6.43
C CYS A 203 19.75 -4.95 -5.83
N PRO A 204 19.54 -3.75 -6.39
CA PRO A 204 20.29 -2.55 -6.00
C PRO A 204 20.02 -2.08 -4.57
N VAL A 205 18.94 -2.55 -3.94
CA VAL A 205 18.52 -2.10 -2.59
C VAL A 205 18.51 -3.20 -1.54
N CYS A 206 18.46 -4.47 -1.93
CA CYS A 206 18.38 -5.56 -0.97
C CYS A 206 19.44 -6.64 -1.16
N ALA A 207 20.33 -6.57 -2.15
CA ALA A 207 21.49 -7.46 -2.21
C ALA A 207 22.45 -7.21 -1.02
N PRO A 208 23.28 -8.19 -0.61
CA PRO A 208 24.32 -7.97 0.39
C PRO A 208 25.22 -6.78 0.02
N GLY A 209 25.39 -5.82 0.93
CA GLY A 209 26.20 -4.61 0.71
C GLY A 209 25.51 -3.51 -0.10
N ALA A 210 24.26 -3.71 -0.54
CA ALA A 210 23.45 -2.67 -1.15
C ALA A 210 23.21 -1.51 -0.19
N LYS A 211 23.18 -0.29 -0.73
CA LYS A 211 22.81 0.92 0.01
C LYS A 211 21.48 1.42 -0.54
N VAL A 212 20.56 1.71 0.37
CA VAL A 212 19.27 2.27 0.02
C VAL A 212 19.32 3.78 0.19
N GLU A 213 19.12 4.51 -0.91
CA GLU A 213 18.97 5.96 -0.90
C GLU A 213 17.49 6.29 -1.08
N LEU A 214 16.96 7.18 -0.24
CA LEU A 214 15.59 7.65 -0.40
C LEU A 214 15.56 8.78 -1.41
N ILE A 215 14.75 8.62 -2.44
CA ILE A 215 14.67 9.52 -3.57
C ILE A 215 13.20 9.84 -3.81
N ASP A 216 12.90 11.10 -4.12
CA ASP A 216 11.57 11.49 -4.59
C ASP A 216 11.42 11.12 -6.06
N TYR A 217 10.88 9.91 -6.29
CA TYR A 217 10.67 9.35 -7.63
C TYR A 217 9.72 10.17 -8.51
N GLU A 218 8.95 11.11 -7.94
CA GLU A 218 8.15 12.07 -8.73
C GLU A 218 9.03 12.80 -9.76
N GLN A 219 10.28 13.14 -9.44
CA GLN A 219 11.18 13.83 -10.38
C GLN A 219 11.62 12.93 -11.55
N PHE A 220 11.65 11.62 -11.37
CA PHE A 220 12.00 10.63 -12.40
C PHE A 220 10.78 10.22 -13.23
N CYS A 221 9.59 10.30 -12.63
CA CYS A 221 8.32 10.03 -13.28
C CYS A 221 7.65 11.30 -13.85
N ALA A 222 8.20 12.50 -13.66
CA ALA A 222 7.64 13.76 -14.19
C ALA A 222 8.40 14.31 -15.42
N THR A 223 9.48 13.67 -15.87
CA THR A 223 10.15 14.04 -17.14
C THR A 223 9.38 13.46 -18.33
N GLY A 224 8.23 14.07 -18.59
CA GLY A 224 7.38 13.86 -19.75
C GLY A 224 6.45 15.07 -19.88
N ALA A 225 7.04 16.24 -20.13
CA ALA A 225 6.34 17.47 -20.48
C ALA A 225 6.72 17.87 -21.91
#